data_AF-A0A960QZG9-F1
#
_entry.id   AF-A0A960QZG9-F1
#
_cell.length_a   1.000
_cell.length_b   1.000
_cell.length_c   1.000
_cell.angle_alpha   90.00
_cell.angle_beta   90.00
_cell.angle_gamma   90.00
#
_symmetry.space_group_name_H-M   'P 1'
#
loop_
_entity.id
_entity.type
_entity.pdbx_description
1 polymer ?
#
loop_
_entity_poly.entity_id
_entity_poly.type
_entity_poly.pdbx_seq_one_letter_code
_entity_poly.pdbx_strand_id
1 'polypeptide(L)'
;MLPIRVSQAQAHARSGAWRHLRVRDPESTKWESFPDFLILGPQRTGTTWLYHNLKKHPQIFLPRQKETYFFTTLGKPGHDHFEFE
;
A
#
# COMPACT_ATOMS: atom_id res chain seq x y z
N MET A 1 -4.26 16.89 7.58
CA MET A 1 -4.21 15.75 6.64
C MET A 1 -5.00 14.61 7.29
N LEU A 2 -6.11 14.14 6.71
CA LEU A 2 -6.94 13.12 7.36
C LEU A 2 -6.37 11.72 7.07
N PRO A 3 -6.24 10.83 8.07
CA PRO A 3 -5.78 9.47 7.83
C PRO A 3 -6.74 8.76 6.89
N ILE A 4 -6.21 7.88 6.03
CA ILE A 4 -7.02 6.94 5.24
C ILE A 4 -7.76 6.04 6.23
N ARG A 5 -8.97 6.45 6.64
CA ARG A 5 -9.86 5.58 7.40
C ARG A 5 -10.41 4.55 6.44
N VAL A 6 -9.90 3.33 6.56
CA VAL A 6 -10.58 2.13 6.07
C VAL A 6 -11.89 2.06 6.83
N SER A 7 -12.99 2.55 6.25
CA SER A 7 -14.30 2.33 6.82
C SER A 7 -14.53 0.83 6.80
N GLN A 8 -14.61 0.20 7.97
CA GLN A 8 -15.15 -1.15 8.08
C GLN A 8 -16.58 -1.11 7.57
N ALA A 9 -16.78 -1.40 6.28
CA ALA A 9 -18.03 -2.00 5.87
C ALA A 9 -18.07 -3.32 6.62
N GLN A 10 -18.98 -3.44 7.59
CA GLN A 10 -19.31 -4.67 8.28
C GLN A 10 -19.77 -5.71 7.25
N ALA A 11 -18.82 -6.36 6.61
CA ALA A 11 -19.08 -7.54 5.81
C ALA A 11 -18.79 -8.72 6.74
N HIS A 12 -19.85 -9.14 7.44
CA HIS A 12 -19.96 -10.52 7.91
C HIS A 12 -19.43 -11.43 6.79
N ALA A 13 -18.38 -12.18 7.13
CA ALA A 13 -17.61 -12.96 6.20
C ALA A 13 -18.52 -13.90 5.39
N ARG A 14 -18.60 -13.66 4.09
CA ARG A 14 -18.85 -14.70 3.10
C ARG A 14 -17.64 -14.73 2.20
N SER A 15 -16.92 -15.84 2.26
CA SER A 15 -15.80 -16.18 1.39
C SER A 15 -16.15 -15.88 -0.06
N GLY A 16 -15.64 -14.78 -0.62
CA GLY A 16 -15.85 -14.41 -2.02
C GLY A 16 -16.20 -12.94 -2.29
N ALA A 17 -16.49 -12.11 -1.29
CA ALA A 17 -16.72 -10.69 -1.52
C ALA A 17 -15.41 -9.92 -1.68
N TRP A 18 -15.16 -9.39 -2.88
CA TRP A 18 -14.04 -8.49 -3.16
C TRP A 18 -14.12 -7.26 -2.25
N ARG A 19 -13.08 -7.03 -1.44
CA ARG A 19 -12.94 -5.80 -0.66
C ARG A 19 -12.29 -4.76 -1.57
N HIS A 20 -13.09 -3.85 -2.12
CA HIS A 20 -12.56 -2.69 -2.80
C HIS A 20 -12.30 -1.57 -1.77
N LEU A 21 -11.13 -0.95 -1.81
CA LEU A 21 -10.91 0.32 -1.14
C LEU A 21 -11.48 1.41 -2.05
N ARG A 22 -12.47 2.17 -1.58
CA ARG A 22 -12.91 3.37 -2.28
C ARG A 22 -12.16 4.57 -1.74
N VAL A 23 -11.58 5.34 -2.65
CA VAL A 23 -11.21 6.72 -2.36
C VAL A 23 -12.50 7.46 -1.99
N ARG A 24 -12.56 7.99 -0.77
CA ARG A 24 -13.80 8.56 -0.20
C ARG A 24 -14.25 9.82 -0.94
N ASP A 25 -13.27 10.60 -1.40
CA ASP A 25 -13.47 11.84 -2.15
C ASP A 25 -12.32 11.99 -3.18
N PRO A 26 -12.59 11.75 -4.47
CA PRO A 26 -11.58 11.86 -5.52
C PRO A 26 -11.01 13.26 -5.68
N GLU A 27 -11.80 14.30 -5.41
CA GLU A 27 -11.43 15.70 -5.64
C GLU A 27 -10.48 16.22 -4.55
N SER A 28 -10.60 15.72 -3.31
CA SER A 28 -9.66 16.06 -2.22
C SER A 28 -8.47 15.11 -2.10
N THR A 29 -8.39 14.08 -2.95
CA THR A 29 -7.29 13.12 -2.92
C THR A 29 -6.05 13.69 -3.58
N LYS A 30 -4.97 13.79 -2.80
CA LYS A 30 -3.63 14.07 -3.33
C LYS A 30 -3.06 12.80 -3.95
N TRP A 31 -3.21 12.67 -5.27
CA TRP A 31 -2.68 11.54 -6.02
C TRP A 31 -1.17 11.41 -5.90
N GLU A 32 -0.46 12.52 -5.66
CA GLU A 32 0.99 12.55 -5.40
C GLU A 32 1.39 11.82 -4.11
N SER A 33 0.43 11.51 -3.24
CA SER A 33 0.66 10.73 -2.01
C SER A 33 0.55 9.21 -2.24
N PHE A 34 0.21 8.77 -3.46
CA PHE A 34 0.11 7.35 -3.80
C PHE A 34 1.34 6.88 -4.61
N PRO A 35 1.69 5.59 -4.52
CA PRO A 35 2.77 5.04 -5.34
C PRO A 35 2.38 5.00 -6.82
N ASP A 36 3.28 5.44 -7.71
CA ASP A 36 3.08 5.35 -9.16
C ASP A 36 3.09 3.91 -9.68
N PHE A 37 3.84 3.02 -9.00
CA PHE A 37 3.93 1.61 -9.35
C PHE A 37 4.11 0.74 -8.11
N LEU A 38 3.78 -0.55 -8.25
CA LEU A 38 3.92 -1.56 -7.21
C LEU A 38 4.80 -2.70 -7.72
N ILE A 39 5.81 -3.06 -6.94
CA ILE A 39 6.57 -4.30 -7.16
C ILE A 39 5.85 -5.40 -6.39
N LEU A 40 5.00 -6.14 -7.10
CA LEU A 40 4.34 -7.33 -6.59
C LEU A 40 5.13 -8.57 -6.98
N GLY A 41 5.18 -9.57 -6.10
CA GLY A 41 5.77 -10.85 -6.44
C GLY A 41 5.78 -11.82 -5.27
N PRO A 42 5.79 -13.13 -5.55
CA PRO A 42 6.05 -14.11 -4.52
C PRO A 42 7.51 -14.00 -4.05
N GLN A 43 7.79 -14.59 -2.90
CA GLN A 43 9.16 -14.68 -2.43
C GLN A 43 10.03 -15.47 -3.42
N ARG A 44 11.33 -15.14 -3.47
CA ARG A 44 12.37 -15.84 -4.25
C ARG A 44 12.28 -15.70 -5.79
N THR A 45 11.68 -14.62 -6.28
CA THR A 45 11.68 -14.27 -7.73
C THR A 45 12.56 -13.07 -8.07
N GLY A 46 13.55 -12.76 -7.22
CA GLY A 46 14.52 -11.69 -7.49
C GLY A 46 14.06 -10.27 -7.15
N THR A 47 12.98 -10.10 -6.36
CA THR A 47 12.48 -8.76 -5.96
C THR A 47 13.52 -7.94 -5.19
N THR A 48 14.42 -8.58 -4.43
CA THR A 48 15.53 -7.91 -3.76
C THR A 48 16.57 -7.36 -4.75
N TRP A 49 16.96 -8.14 -5.76
CA TRP A 49 17.87 -7.69 -6.80
C TRP A 49 17.25 -6.52 -7.59
N LEU A 50 15.97 -6.64 -7.95
CA LEU A 50 15.23 -5.58 -8.64
C LEU A 50 15.20 -4.29 -7.81
N TYR A 51 14.86 -4.38 -6.52
CA TYR A 51 14.87 -3.24 -5.59
C TYR A 51 16.23 -2.51 -5.57
N HIS A 52 17.34 -3.25 -5.49
CA HIS A 52 18.67 -2.66 -5.47
C HIS A 52 19.08 -1.98 -6.77
N ASN A 53 18.62 -2.48 -7.92
CA ASN A 53 18.91 -1.84 -9.20
C ASN A 53 18.05 -0.59 -9.41
N LEU A 54 16.75 -0.67 -9.15
CA LEU A 54 15.83 0.48 -9.30
C LEU A 54 16.20 1.63 -8.36
N LYS A 55 16.66 1.33 -7.13
CA LYS A 55 17.08 2.35 -6.15
C LYS A 55 18.26 3.21 -6.63
N LYS A 56 19.03 2.74 -7.62
CA LYS A 56 20.14 3.51 -8.20
C LYS A 56 19.67 4.50 -9.27
N HIS A 57 18.43 4.39 -9.74
CA HIS A 57 17.92 5.22 -10.82
C HIS A 57 17.49 6.60 -10.26
N PRO A 58 17.98 7.73 -10.82
CA PRO A 58 17.77 9.05 -10.22
C PRO A 58 16.30 9.53 -10.24
N GLN A 59 15.48 8.96 -11.10
CA GLN A 59 14.05 9.33 -11.24
C GLN A 59 13.11 8.38 -10.48
N ILE A 60 13.64 7.38 -9.77
CA ILE A 60 12.82 6.40 -9.06
C ILE A 60 13.07 6.56 -7.57
N PHE A 61 12.00 6.90 -6.85
CA PHE A 61 11.99 6.84 -5.40
C PHE A 61 11.51 5.44 -4.95
N LEU A 62 12.22 4.85 -3.99
CA LEU A 62 11.79 3.63 -3.30
C LEU A 62 11.96 3.84 -1.78
N PRO A 63 11.00 3.37 -0.96
CA PRO A 63 11.10 3.48 0.49
C PRO A 63 12.31 2.72 1.03
N ARG A 64 12.83 3.16 2.19
CA ARG A 64 13.96 2.49 2.88
C ARG A 64 13.62 1.06 3.24
N GLN A 65 12.39 0.82 3.69
CA GLN A 65 11.86 -0.51 3.95
C GLN A 65 11.35 -1.13 2.65
N LYS A 66 11.97 -2.24 2.22
CA LYS A 66 11.60 -2.92 0.96
C LYS A 66 10.17 -3.47 0.99
N GLU A 67 9.81 -4.15 2.07
CA GLU A 67 8.52 -4.83 2.22
C GLU A 67 7.68 -4.05 3.23
N THR A 68 6.71 -3.27 2.74
CA THR A 68 5.83 -2.45 3.60
C THR A 68 4.68 -3.24 4.20
N TYR A 69 4.33 -4.38 3.60
CA TYR A 69 3.22 -5.25 4.00
C TYR A 69 1.84 -4.56 4.09
N PHE A 70 1.70 -3.34 3.57
CA PHE A 70 0.51 -2.49 3.73
C PHE A 70 -0.78 -3.25 3.39
N PHE A 71 -0.90 -3.76 2.16
CA PHE A 71 -2.11 -4.46 1.71
C PHE A 71 -2.35 -5.79 2.42
N THR A 72 -1.32 -6.45 2.93
CA THR A 72 -1.44 -7.74 3.64
C THR A 72 -1.84 -7.58 5.11
N THR A 73 -1.64 -6.39 5.68
CA THR A 73 -1.98 -6.06 7.07
C THR A 73 -3.24 -5.22 7.18
N LEU A 74 -3.85 -4.80 6.07
CA LEU A 74 -5.10 -4.02 6.06
C LEU A 74 -6.18 -4.65 6.96
N GLY A 75 -6.60 -3.90 7.97
CA GLY A 75 -7.65 -4.31 8.91
C GLY A 75 -7.20 -5.27 10.01
N LYS A 76 -5.89 -5.54 10.14
CA LYS A 76 -5.32 -6.25 11.29
C LYS A 76 -4.99 -5.24 12.40
N PRO A 77 -5.46 -5.45 13.64
CA PRO A 77 -5.07 -4.60 14.77
C PRO A 77 -3.56 -4.64 15.01
N GLY A 78 -2.96 -3.52 15.42
CA GLY A 78 -1.55 -3.45 15.85
C GLY A 78 -0.52 -3.34 14.72
N HIS A 79 -0.95 -3.08 13.48
CA HIS A 79 -0.04 -2.69 12.40
C HIS A 79 -0.25 -1.21 12.09
N ASP A 80 0.76 -0.39 12.40
CA ASP A 80 0.73 1.02 12.07
C ASP A 80 0.72 1.18 10.54
N HIS A 81 -0.35 1.79 10.05
CA HIS A 81 -0.52 2.11 8.64
C HIS A 81 -0.14 3.57 8.49
N PHE A 82 1.03 3.84 7.89
CA PHE A 82 1.62 5.14 7.56
C PHE A 82 0.90 6.37 8.13
N GLU A 83 1.44 6.93 9.21
CA GLU A 83 1.15 8.30 9.62
C GLU A 83 2.05 9.23 8.81
N PHE A 84 1.45 10.08 7.99
CA PHE A 84 2.17 11.17 7.32
C PHE A 84 1.85 12.44 8.10
N GLU A 85 2.89 13.11 8.63
CA GLU A 85 2.79 14.47 9.19
C GLU A 85 2.36 15.49 8.14
#